data_AF-A0A1M3MVB7-F1
#
_entry.id   AF-A0A1M3MVB7-F1
#
_cell.length_a   1.000
_cell.length_b   1.000
_cell.length_c   1.000
_cell.angle_alpha   90.00
_cell.angle_beta   90.00
_cell.angle_gamma   90.00
#
_symmetry.space_group_name_H-M   'P 1'
#
loop_
_entity.id
_entity.type
_entity.pdbx_description
1 polymer ?
#
loop_
_entity_poly.entity_id
_entity_poly.type
_entity_poly.pdbx_seq_one_letter_code
_entity_poly.pdbx_strand_id
1 'polypeptide(L)'
;MKERIAFVAVAIAACTSIVAEGQPAPPMPGPARAGYVRGTRAEDDAACVKCHRAEARDHEGSLHRASFDDASFQRGYLVEPKAFCRSCHAPESEPSREPDAFARSHGVACVTCHKPDPAGPVLSSPSAKPSRAPHATARIPDFGTRACASCHEFAFPGGEALGDEGRMQKTMSEHAASSARDRSCADCHMPKDETGRSGHRFAASRDPALLARSVTVDVARTPEGFLAFTVRARDVGHAFPTGDLFRRLVLRVHGPRGVIERPLERTFSARKNEHGRVVRFETSDRRPAPEQRVLVPTVAAPGTRYELVYQRLTGVGQTPPFAVTVEDEIELARGTL
;
A
#
# COMPACT_ATOMS: atom_id res chain seq x y z
N MET A 1 -9.64 76.59 -20.99
CA MET A 1 -8.69 75.63 -21.58
C MET A 1 -8.34 74.60 -20.52
N LYS A 2 -8.64 73.33 -20.83
CA LYS A 2 -8.37 72.13 -20.02
C LYS A 2 -6.97 71.66 -20.33
N GLU A 3 -6.18 71.24 -19.35
CA GLU A 3 -5.05 70.29 -19.52
C GLU A 3 -4.35 70.06 -18.17
N ARG A 4 -3.85 68.88 -17.77
CA ARG A 4 -4.20 67.45 -17.93
C ARG A 4 -3.35 66.77 -16.85
N ILE A 5 -3.97 66.08 -15.89
CA ILE A 5 -3.24 65.34 -14.85
C ILE A 5 -2.75 64.02 -15.47
N ALA A 6 -1.44 63.80 -15.48
CA ALA A 6 -0.84 62.56 -15.95
C ALA A 6 -0.93 61.47 -14.88
N PHE A 7 -1.72 60.43 -15.14
CA PHE A 7 -1.71 59.19 -14.37
C PHE A 7 -0.55 58.31 -14.86
N VAL A 8 0.41 58.03 -13.99
CA VAL A 8 1.43 56.99 -14.23
C VAL A 8 0.82 55.65 -13.83
N ALA A 9 0.46 54.83 -14.81
CA ALA A 9 0.03 53.46 -14.60
C ALA A 9 1.26 52.57 -14.36
N VAL A 10 1.41 52.07 -13.12
CA VAL A 10 2.39 51.04 -12.79
C VAL A 10 1.85 49.69 -13.27
N ALA A 11 2.41 49.18 -14.37
CA ALA A 11 2.09 47.84 -14.86
C ALA A 11 2.79 46.79 -13.98
N ILE A 12 2.02 46.12 -13.13
CA ILE A 12 2.48 44.92 -12.42
C ILE A 12 2.48 43.77 -13.43
N ALA A 13 3.66 43.40 -13.91
CA ALA A 13 3.84 42.20 -14.72
C ALA A 13 3.67 40.97 -13.84
N ALA A 14 2.47 40.39 -13.81
CA ALA A 14 2.24 39.06 -13.28
C ALA A 14 2.87 38.05 -14.25
N CYS A 15 4.01 37.47 -13.88
CA CYS A 15 4.55 36.29 -14.56
C CYS A 15 3.67 35.08 -14.24
N THR A 16 2.55 34.95 -14.95
CA THR A 16 1.81 33.70 -15.02
C THR A 16 2.67 32.69 -15.78
N SER A 17 3.09 31.63 -15.11
CA SER A 17 3.69 30.48 -15.78
C SER A 17 2.61 29.83 -16.63
N ILE A 18 2.65 30.09 -17.94
CA ILE A 18 1.82 29.41 -18.93
C ILE A 18 2.32 27.96 -18.98
N VAL A 19 1.58 27.05 -18.35
CA VAL A 19 1.64 25.64 -18.72
C VAL A 19 1.05 25.60 -20.12
N ALA A 20 1.87 25.28 -21.13
CA ALA A 20 1.40 25.20 -22.51
C ALA A 20 0.21 24.22 -22.59
N GLU A 21 -0.97 24.74 -22.93
CA GLU A 21 -2.15 23.95 -23.24
C GLU A 21 -1.78 22.94 -24.34
N GLY A 22 -1.95 21.64 -24.07
CA GLY A 22 -1.81 20.58 -25.08
C GLY A 22 -0.65 19.60 -24.90
N GLN A 23 0.25 19.76 -23.91
CA GLN A 23 1.19 18.68 -23.58
C GLN A 23 0.47 17.58 -22.78
N PRO A 24 0.56 16.29 -23.17
CA PRO A 24 -0.03 15.21 -22.41
C PRO A 24 0.58 15.16 -21.00
N ALA A 25 -0.25 14.94 -19.99
CA ALA A 25 0.23 14.78 -18.62
C ALA A 25 1.25 13.64 -18.55
N PRO A 26 2.34 13.77 -17.77
CA PRO A 26 3.31 12.70 -17.66
C PRO A 26 2.65 11.43 -17.11
N PRO A 27 3.06 10.23 -17.57
CA PRO A 27 2.50 8.99 -17.07
C PRO A 27 2.75 8.88 -15.57
N MET A 28 1.77 8.40 -14.81
CA MET A 28 1.98 8.10 -13.40
C MET A 28 2.71 6.76 -13.25
N PRO A 29 3.44 6.55 -12.14
CA PRO A 29 4.02 5.26 -11.80
C PRO A 29 3.00 4.15 -11.80
N GLY A 30 3.47 2.95 -12.10
CA GLY A 30 2.66 1.75 -11.95
C GLY A 30 3.37 0.48 -12.38
N PRO A 31 2.63 -0.62 -12.39
CA PRO A 31 3.17 -1.92 -12.75
C PRO A 31 3.79 -1.90 -14.15
N ALA A 32 4.86 -2.66 -14.32
CA ALA A 32 5.47 -2.84 -15.63
C ALA A 32 4.47 -3.39 -16.64
N ARG A 33 4.57 -2.89 -17.87
CA ARG A 33 3.70 -3.26 -18.99
C ARG A 33 4.44 -4.19 -19.95
N ALA A 34 3.68 -4.92 -20.75
CA ALA A 34 4.24 -5.68 -21.86
C ALA A 34 4.95 -4.73 -22.85
N GLY A 35 6.10 -5.17 -23.37
CA GLY A 35 6.98 -4.36 -24.19
C GLY A 35 7.89 -3.42 -23.40
N TYR A 36 8.07 -3.64 -22.08
CA TYR A 36 9.00 -2.82 -21.30
C TYR A 36 10.43 -2.99 -21.83
N VAL A 37 11.09 -1.86 -22.08
CA VAL A 37 12.49 -1.83 -22.52
C VAL A 37 13.33 -1.21 -21.42
N ARG A 38 14.33 -1.98 -20.96
CA ARG A 38 15.16 -1.60 -19.81
C ARG A 38 15.96 -0.30 -20.01
N GLY A 39 16.44 -0.01 -21.21
CA GLY A 39 17.19 1.23 -21.48
C GLY A 39 18.27 1.53 -20.44
N THR A 40 18.38 2.80 -20.03
CA THR A 40 19.40 3.32 -19.09
C THR A 40 18.94 3.35 -17.63
N ARG A 41 17.97 2.51 -17.26
CA ARG A 41 17.25 2.64 -15.99
C ARG A 41 18.13 2.38 -14.76
N ALA A 42 19.07 1.46 -14.86
CA ALA A 42 20.01 1.20 -13.78
C ALA A 42 20.99 2.36 -13.59
N GLU A 43 21.47 2.95 -14.69
CA GLU A 43 22.34 4.13 -14.65
C GLU A 43 21.61 5.35 -14.09
N ASP A 44 20.35 5.55 -14.49
CA ASP A 44 19.50 6.62 -13.97
C ASP A 44 19.27 6.49 -12.46
N ASP A 45 18.93 5.29 -11.99
CA ASP A 45 18.69 5.03 -10.56
C ASP A 45 19.97 5.24 -9.74
N ALA A 46 21.11 4.72 -10.23
CA ALA A 46 22.41 4.94 -9.62
C ALA A 46 22.83 6.43 -9.61
N ALA A 47 22.39 7.22 -10.60
CA ALA A 47 22.63 8.66 -10.61
C ALA A 47 21.88 9.38 -9.49
N CYS A 48 20.64 8.97 -9.16
CA CYS A 48 19.88 9.54 -8.05
C CYS A 48 20.61 9.36 -6.71
N VAL A 49 21.15 8.17 -6.46
CA VAL A 49 21.82 7.80 -5.18
C VAL A 49 23.04 8.68 -4.89
N LYS A 50 23.72 9.22 -5.91
CA LYS A 50 24.89 10.08 -5.73
C LYS A 50 24.57 11.34 -4.93
N CYS A 51 23.38 11.92 -5.14
CA CYS A 51 22.91 13.16 -4.50
C CYS A 51 21.88 12.91 -3.39
N HIS A 52 20.98 11.93 -3.56
CA HIS A 52 19.86 11.64 -2.64
C HIS A 52 20.19 10.48 -1.67
N ARG A 53 21.33 10.60 -0.97
CA ARG A 53 21.87 9.51 -0.14
C ARG A 53 20.96 9.16 1.05
N ALA A 54 20.21 10.12 1.59
CA ALA A 54 19.33 9.87 2.72
C ALA A 54 18.09 9.09 2.30
N GLU A 55 17.47 9.50 1.19
CA GLU A 55 16.34 8.81 0.57
C GLU A 55 16.74 7.40 0.10
N ALA A 56 17.92 7.27 -0.51
CA ALA A 56 18.45 5.97 -0.92
C ALA A 56 18.65 5.02 0.27
N ARG A 57 19.20 5.50 1.40
CA ARG A 57 19.33 4.67 2.61
C ARG A 57 17.99 4.24 3.20
N ASP A 58 17.01 5.13 3.18
CA ASP A 58 15.67 4.81 3.65
C ASP A 58 15.01 3.76 2.74
N HIS A 59 15.12 3.93 1.42
CA HIS A 59 14.58 3.02 0.41
C HIS A 59 15.25 1.65 0.42
N GLU A 60 16.57 1.59 0.59
CA GLU A 60 17.36 0.35 0.66
C GLU A 60 16.85 -0.61 1.73
N GLY A 61 16.38 -0.07 2.86
CA GLY A 61 15.79 -0.83 3.97
C GLY A 61 14.28 -1.07 3.86
N SER A 62 13.65 -0.70 2.74
CA SER A 62 12.20 -0.79 2.55
C SER A 62 11.76 -2.09 1.88
N LEU A 63 10.47 -2.44 2.06
CA LEU A 63 9.84 -3.53 1.33
C LEU A 63 9.61 -3.23 -0.15
N HIS A 64 9.65 -1.97 -0.57
CA HIS A 64 9.59 -1.60 -1.99
C HIS A 64 10.87 -2.01 -2.70
N ARG A 65 12.03 -1.72 -2.12
CA ARG A 65 13.30 -2.24 -2.64
C ARG A 65 13.26 -3.76 -2.67
N ALA A 66 12.90 -4.38 -1.54
CA ALA A 66 12.97 -5.82 -1.39
C ALA A 66 11.81 -6.56 -2.10
N SER A 67 10.94 -5.87 -2.84
CA SER A 67 9.65 -6.42 -3.28
C SER A 67 9.79 -7.73 -4.04
N PHE A 68 10.82 -7.88 -4.87
CA PHE A 68 11.06 -9.13 -5.56
C PHE A 68 11.78 -10.17 -4.70
N ASP A 69 12.92 -9.83 -4.08
CA ASP A 69 13.72 -10.84 -3.36
C ASP A 69 13.22 -11.16 -1.94
N ASP A 70 12.12 -10.52 -1.51
CA ASP A 70 11.49 -10.80 -0.22
C ASP A 70 11.11 -12.28 -0.07
N ALA A 71 11.50 -12.88 1.05
CA ALA A 71 11.30 -14.32 1.29
C ALA A 71 9.81 -14.71 1.32
N SER A 72 8.92 -13.86 1.86
CA SER A 72 7.47 -14.12 1.87
C SER A 72 6.94 -14.16 0.46
N PHE A 73 7.31 -13.15 -0.35
CA PHE A 73 6.92 -13.08 -1.75
C PHE A 73 7.47 -14.26 -2.55
N GLN A 74 8.77 -14.57 -2.42
CA GLN A 74 9.41 -15.66 -3.16
C GLN A 74 8.74 -17.01 -2.89
N ARG A 75 8.31 -17.29 -1.65
CA ARG A 75 7.54 -18.52 -1.33
C ARG A 75 6.23 -18.60 -2.10
N GLY A 76 5.47 -17.49 -2.16
CA GLY A 76 4.24 -17.43 -2.95
C GLY A 76 4.49 -17.51 -4.45
N TYR A 77 5.52 -16.81 -4.92
CA TYR A 77 5.93 -16.75 -6.32
C TYR A 77 6.42 -18.10 -6.85
N LEU A 78 7.10 -18.92 -6.03
CA LEU A 78 7.46 -20.30 -6.38
C LEU A 78 6.25 -21.18 -6.67
N VAL A 79 5.12 -20.92 -6.01
CA VAL A 79 3.84 -21.63 -6.24
C VAL A 79 3.11 -21.06 -7.46
N GLU A 80 3.16 -19.74 -7.67
CA GLU A 80 2.47 -19.04 -8.76
C GLU A 80 3.40 -18.00 -9.45
N PRO A 81 4.32 -18.42 -10.34
CA PRO A 81 5.31 -17.52 -10.95
C PRO A 81 4.76 -16.72 -12.13
N LYS A 82 3.72 -15.91 -11.89
CA LYS A 82 2.99 -15.19 -12.95
C LYS A 82 3.68 -13.88 -13.31
N ALA A 83 3.57 -13.49 -14.58
CA ALA A 83 3.98 -12.18 -15.07
C ALA A 83 3.33 -11.03 -14.30
N PHE A 84 2.06 -11.22 -13.90
CA PHE A 84 1.33 -10.30 -13.03
C PHE A 84 2.04 -10.01 -11.70
N CYS A 85 2.69 -11.01 -11.07
CA CYS A 85 3.42 -10.78 -9.83
C CYS A 85 4.67 -9.93 -10.10
N ARG A 86 5.38 -10.21 -11.19
CA ARG A 86 6.59 -9.48 -11.60
C ARG A 86 6.30 -8.03 -11.97
N SER A 87 5.13 -7.72 -12.55
CA SER A 87 4.82 -6.33 -12.94
C SER A 87 4.83 -5.36 -11.77
N CYS A 88 4.46 -5.81 -10.56
CA CYS A 88 4.50 -4.97 -9.36
C CYS A 88 5.77 -5.17 -8.53
N HIS A 89 6.30 -6.40 -8.48
CA HIS A 89 7.42 -6.73 -7.58
C HIS A 89 8.80 -6.52 -8.21
N ALA A 90 8.92 -6.50 -9.54
CA ALA A 90 10.16 -6.18 -10.27
C ALA A 90 9.85 -5.31 -11.51
N PRO A 91 9.26 -4.11 -11.32
CA PRO A 91 8.76 -3.26 -12.41
C PRO A 91 9.84 -2.74 -13.36
N GLU A 92 11.13 -2.86 -13.03
CA GLU A 92 12.23 -2.51 -13.92
C GLU A 92 12.63 -3.65 -14.86
N SER A 93 11.66 -4.47 -15.27
CA SER A 93 11.81 -5.60 -16.19
C SER A 93 10.54 -5.86 -17.00
N GLU A 94 10.70 -6.56 -18.12
CA GLU A 94 9.59 -7.07 -18.91
C GLU A 94 8.85 -8.19 -18.14
N PRO A 95 7.57 -8.01 -17.77
CA PRO A 95 6.86 -8.96 -16.91
C PRO A 95 6.79 -10.39 -17.46
N SER A 96 6.80 -10.57 -18.79
CA SER A 96 6.76 -11.91 -19.39
C SER A 96 8.05 -12.72 -19.21
N ARG A 97 9.14 -12.11 -18.75
CA ARG A 97 10.46 -12.74 -18.56
C ARG A 97 10.85 -12.77 -17.08
N GLU A 98 11.80 -13.62 -16.74
CA GLU A 98 12.43 -13.56 -15.43
C GLU A 98 13.21 -12.23 -15.28
N PRO A 99 13.14 -11.55 -14.13
CA PRO A 99 13.79 -10.26 -13.97
C PRO A 99 15.32 -10.43 -13.93
N ASP A 100 16.05 -9.46 -14.51
CA ASP A 100 17.50 -9.41 -14.44
C ASP A 100 18.02 -9.02 -13.04
N ALA A 101 19.35 -9.06 -12.85
CA ALA A 101 19.97 -8.81 -11.55
C ALA A 101 19.57 -7.47 -10.90
N PHE A 102 19.39 -6.41 -11.68
CA PHE A 102 18.97 -5.11 -11.12
C PHE A 102 17.50 -5.14 -10.73
N ALA A 103 16.62 -5.59 -11.63
CA ALA A 103 15.18 -5.59 -11.37
C ALA A 103 14.83 -6.46 -10.16
N ARG A 104 15.56 -7.57 -9.96
CA ARG A 104 15.45 -8.40 -8.76
C ARG A 104 15.90 -7.65 -7.51
N SER A 105 17.12 -7.11 -7.54
CA SER A 105 17.75 -6.51 -6.36
C SER A 105 17.19 -5.15 -5.96
N HIS A 106 16.54 -4.43 -6.86
CA HIS A 106 16.00 -3.09 -6.60
C HIS A 106 14.47 -3.06 -6.51
N GLY A 107 13.79 -4.14 -6.92
CA GLY A 107 12.34 -4.26 -6.86
C GLY A 107 11.66 -3.03 -7.46
N VAL A 108 10.85 -2.34 -6.64
CA VAL A 108 10.34 -1.00 -6.94
C VAL A 108 11.45 0.02 -6.67
N ALA A 109 12.13 0.48 -7.73
CA ALA A 109 13.28 1.38 -7.67
C ALA A 109 12.88 2.87 -7.55
N CYS A 110 13.85 3.77 -7.37
CA CYS A 110 13.59 5.21 -7.31
C CYS A 110 12.98 5.70 -8.63
N VAL A 111 13.54 5.22 -9.73
CA VAL A 111 13.08 5.54 -11.08
C VAL A 111 11.70 4.98 -11.39
N THR A 112 11.25 3.90 -10.72
CA THR A 112 9.89 3.36 -10.87
C THR A 112 8.86 4.40 -10.45
N CYS A 113 9.07 5.02 -9.27
CA CYS A 113 8.14 5.98 -8.69
C CYS A 113 8.33 7.40 -9.21
N HIS A 114 9.58 7.80 -9.46
CA HIS A 114 9.88 9.21 -9.74
C HIS A 114 10.14 9.49 -11.22
N LYS A 115 10.41 8.50 -12.06
CA LYS A 115 10.70 8.72 -13.48
C LYS A 115 10.03 7.65 -14.36
N PRO A 116 8.71 7.47 -14.31
CA PRO A 116 8.02 6.38 -15.04
C PRO A 116 8.21 6.45 -16.55
N ASP A 117 8.48 7.64 -17.11
CA ASP A 117 8.96 7.82 -18.48
C ASP A 117 10.49 8.06 -18.46
N PRO A 118 11.31 7.19 -19.08
CA PRO A 118 12.77 7.37 -19.15
C PRO A 118 13.21 8.68 -19.83
N ALA A 119 12.40 9.23 -20.74
CA ALA A 119 12.66 10.51 -21.39
C ALA A 119 11.96 11.69 -20.67
N GLY A 120 11.10 11.40 -19.70
CA GLY A 120 10.28 12.38 -19.01
C GLY A 120 10.97 13.05 -17.81
N PRO A 121 10.31 14.07 -17.23
CA PRO A 121 10.80 14.74 -16.03
C PRO A 121 10.67 13.85 -14.79
N VAL A 122 11.43 14.20 -13.75
CA VAL A 122 11.29 13.59 -12.42
C VAL A 122 10.01 14.08 -11.75
N LEU A 123 9.09 13.17 -11.44
CA LEU A 123 7.81 13.45 -10.80
C LEU A 123 7.97 13.60 -9.28
N SER A 124 7.21 14.52 -8.69
CA SER A 124 7.23 14.74 -7.25
C SER A 124 5.98 15.49 -6.78
N SER A 125 5.75 15.47 -5.46
CA SER A 125 4.70 16.27 -4.83
C SER A 125 4.95 17.77 -5.01
N PRO A 126 3.90 18.61 -4.88
CA PRO A 126 4.03 20.06 -4.97
C PRO A 126 4.99 20.61 -3.92
N SER A 127 5.69 21.67 -4.29
CA SER A 127 6.59 22.42 -3.41
C SER A 127 6.46 23.89 -3.75
N ALA A 128 6.27 24.73 -2.73
CA ALA A 128 6.30 26.18 -2.89
C ALA A 128 7.71 26.71 -3.20
N LYS A 129 8.76 25.92 -2.92
CA LYS A 129 10.14 26.29 -3.21
C LYS A 129 10.47 26.00 -4.67
N PRO A 130 11.09 26.96 -5.40
CA PRO A 130 11.59 26.73 -6.74
C PRO A 130 12.56 25.55 -6.77
N SER A 131 12.46 24.71 -7.81
CA SER A 131 13.39 23.60 -7.99
C SER A 131 14.78 24.14 -8.34
N ARG A 132 15.80 23.75 -7.57
CA ARG A 132 17.22 23.95 -7.90
C ARG A 132 17.87 22.66 -8.40
N ALA A 133 17.07 21.66 -8.74
CA ALA A 133 17.57 20.38 -9.18
C ALA A 133 18.28 20.52 -10.54
N PRO A 134 19.41 19.83 -10.76
CA PRO A 134 20.11 19.83 -12.04
C PRO A 134 19.39 19.03 -13.14
N HIS A 135 18.17 18.54 -12.85
CA HIS A 135 17.35 17.74 -13.74
C HIS A 135 15.91 18.28 -13.77
N ALA A 136 15.20 18.05 -14.88
CA ALA A 136 13.82 18.47 -15.02
C ALA A 136 12.92 17.82 -13.96
N THR A 137 12.00 18.61 -13.40
CA THR A 137 11.03 18.13 -12.40
C THR A 137 9.62 18.55 -12.78
N ALA A 138 8.67 17.62 -12.67
CA ALA A 138 7.23 17.93 -12.75
C ALA A 138 6.58 17.74 -11.37
N ARG A 139 5.81 18.74 -10.96
CA ARG A 139 5.11 18.77 -9.66
C ARG A 139 3.66 18.38 -9.87
N ILE A 140 3.22 17.28 -9.28
CA ILE A 140 1.86 16.74 -9.47
C ILE A 140 1.05 16.98 -8.19
N PRO A 141 -0.09 17.71 -8.23
CA PRO A 141 -0.89 18.09 -7.06
C PRO A 141 -1.12 16.98 -6.02
N ASP A 142 -1.46 15.77 -6.46
CA ASP A 142 -1.77 14.64 -5.58
C ASP A 142 -0.74 13.50 -5.69
N PHE A 143 0.51 13.82 -6.02
CA PHE A 143 1.55 12.80 -6.22
C PHE A 143 1.63 11.79 -5.06
N GLY A 144 1.53 12.28 -3.82
CA GLY A 144 1.61 11.48 -2.59
C GLY A 144 0.51 10.43 -2.40
N THR A 145 -0.52 10.45 -3.24
CA THR A 145 -1.58 9.42 -3.29
C THR A 145 -1.59 8.73 -4.66
N ARG A 146 -1.52 9.52 -5.73
CA ARG A 146 -1.67 9.03 -7.11
C ARG A 146 -0.52 8.14 -7.56
N ALA A 147 0.70 8.35 -7.04
CA ALA A 147 1.85 7.51 -7.37
C ALA A 147 1.74 6.08 -6.81
N CYS A 148 0.91 5.86 -5.79
CA CYS A 148 0.73 4.56 -5.13
C CYS A 148 -0.38 3.72 -5.79
N ALA A 149 -1.35 4.37 -6.44
CA ALA A 149 -2.66 3.81 -6.73
C ALA A 149 -2.65 2.54 -7.57
N SER A 150 -1.88 2.53 -8.65
CA SER A 150 -1.82 1.44 -9.64
C SER A 150 -1.18 0.16 -9.09
N CYS A 151 -0.36 0.26 -8.04
CA CYS A 151 0.25 -0.88 -7.35
C CYS A 151 -0.53 -1.30 -6.10
N HIS A 152 -1.40 -0.44 -5.54
CA HIS A 152 -2.11 -0.69 -4.28
C HIS A 152 -3.63 -0.90 -4.42
N GLU A 153 -4.16 -0.82 -5.64
CA GLU A 153 -5.51 -1.25 -5.97
C GLU A 153 -5.52 -1.95 -7.33
N PHE A 154 -5.89 -3.23 -7.34
CA PHE A 154 -5.94 -4.03 -8.56
C PHE A 154 -6.82 -5.28 -8.39
N ALA A 155 -7.35 -5.76 -9.52
CA ALA A 155 -8.09 -7.00 -9.61
C ALA A 155 -7.18 -8.23 -9.59
N PHE A 156 -7.71 -9.37 -9.17
CA PHE A 156 -7.12 -10.65 -9.55
C PHE A 156 -7.04 -10.75 -11.09
N PRO A 157 -6.04 -11.43 -11.66
CA PRO A 157 -5.97 -11.61 -13.11
C PRO A 157 -7.24 -12.28 -13.68
N GLY A 158 -8.04 -11.52 -14.44
CA GLY A 158 -9.33 -11.99 -14.99
C GLY A 158 -10.54 -11.73 -14.09
N GLY A 159 -10.35 -11.05 -12.96
CA GLY A 159 -11.39 -10.63 -12.03
C GLY A 159 -11.96 -9.24 -12.31
N GLU A 160 -11.48 -8.52 -13.32
CA GLU A 160 -11.84 -7.13 -13.61
C GLU A 160 -13.35 -6.95 -13.82
N ALA A 161 -13.99 -7.91 -14.51
CA ALA A 161 -15.42 -7.90 -14.77
C ALA A 161 -16.28 -8.13 -13.52
N LEU A 162 -15.69 -8.56 -12.40
CA LEU A 162 -16.39 -8.76 -11.12
C LEU A 162 -16.43 -7.48 -10.27
N GLY A 163 -15.90 -6.36 -10.77
CA GLY A 163 -15.89 -5.10 -10.04
C GLY A 163 -15.15 -5.21 -8.71
N ASP A 164 -15.76 -4.71 -7.64
CA ASP A 164 -15.13 -4.69 -6.32
C ASP A 164 -14.88 -6.10 -5.76
N GLU A 165 -15.76 -7.08 -6.02
CA GLU A 165 -15.56 -8.47 -5.60
C GLU A 165 -14.32 -9.11 -6.24
N GLY A 166 -13.94 -8.66 -7.44
CA GLY A 166 -12.77 -9.14 -8.17
C GLY A 166 -11.44 -8.55 -7.70
N ARG A 167 -11.45 -7.58 -6.78
CA ARG A 167 -10.24 -6.90 -6.32
C ARG A 167 -9.38 -7.78 -5.42
N MET A 168 -8.12 -7.96 -5.79
CA MET A 168 -7.12 -8.59 -4.91
C MET A 168 -6.64 -7.60 -3.85
N GLN A 169 -6.40 -6.34 -4.22
CA GLN A 169 -6.10 -5.25 -3.30
C GLN A 169 -7.12 -4.11 -3.48
N LYS A 170 -7.60 -3.57 -2.36
CA LYS A 170 -8.66 -2.53 -2.29
C LYS A 170 -8.21 -1.24 -1.57
N THR A 171 -6.91 -1.06 -1.34
CA THR A 171 -6.38 -0.02 -0.45
C THR A 171 -6.87 1.39 -0.81
N MET A 172 -6.93 1.72 -2.10
CA MET A 172 -7.33 3.07 -2.54
C MET A 172 -8.81 3.32 -2.29
N SER A 173 -9.68 2.37 -2.61
CA SER A 173 -11.12 2.46 -2.33
C SER A 173 -11.42 2.46 -0.84
N GLU A 174 -10.72 1.63 -0.05
CA GLU A 174 -10.78 1.66 1.41
C GLU A 174 -10.39 3.04 1.96
N HIS A 175 -9.35 3.66 1.39
CA HIS A 175 -8.91 4.98 1.79
C HIS A 175 -9.89 6.10 1.44
N ALA A 176 -10.42 6.08 0.22
CA ALA A 176 -11.42 7.03 -0.23
C ALA A 176 -12.70 6.98 0.62
N ALA A 177 -13.06 5.80 1.14
CA ALA A 177 -14.19 5.60 2.04
C ALA A 177 -13.90 5.98 3.51
N SER A 178 -12.64 6.20 3.87
CA SER A 178 -12.22 6.47 5.24
C SER A 178 -12.36 7.95 5.65
N SER A 179 -12.28 8.22 6.95
CA SER A 179 -12.17 9.59 7.47
C SER A 179 -10.84 10.28 7.12
N ALA A 180 -9.84 9.53 6.64
CA ALA A 180 -8.55 10.05 6.25
C ALA A 180 -8.43 10.34 4.74
N ARG A 181 -9.52 10.24 3.97
CA ARG A 181 -9.54 10.39 2.49
C ARG A 181 -8.84 11.64 1.95
N ASP A 182 -8.81 12.71 2.73
CA ASP A 182 -8.22 14.01 2.36
C ASP A 182 -6.72 14.13 2.75
N ARG A 183 -6.18 13.13 3.46
CA ARG A 183 -4.75 13.00 3.78
C ARG A 183 -4.08 12.14 2.72
N SER A 184 -2.86 12.49 2.30
CA SER A 184 -2.17 11.66 1.30
C SER A 184 -1.56 10.40 1.92
N CYS A 185 -1.38 9.36 1.11
CA CYS A 185 -0.70 8.14 1.56
C CYS A 185 0.72 8.46 2.07
N ALA A 186 1.42 9.35 1.37
CA ALA A 186 2.74 9.84 1.74
C ALA A 186 2.78 10.55 3.11
N ASP A 187 1.70 11.22 3.55
CA ASP A 187 1.70 11.89 4.85
C ASP A 187 1.76 10.90 6.04
N CYS A 188 1.34 9.65 5.84
CA CYS A 188 1.44 8.57 6.83
C CYS A 188 2.67 7.68 6.59
N HIS A 189 2.90 7.26 5.34
CA HIS A 189 3.92 6.24 5.01
C HIS A 189 5.28 6.83 4.61
N MET A 190 5.36 8.13 4.37
CA MET A 190 6.59 8.87 4.08
C MET A 190 6.72 10.11 4.99
N PRO A 191 6.65 9.92 6.33
CA PRO A 191 6.63 11.04 7.26
C PRO A 191 7.88 11.90 7.08
N LYS A 192 7.70 13.21 7.21
CA LYS A 192 8.80 14.17 7.12
C LYS A 192 9.64 14.10 8.38
N ASP A 193 10.97 14.15 8.23
CA ASP A 193 11.88 14.36 9.35
C ASP A 193 11.93 15.83 9.77
N GLU A 194 12.74 16.14 10.78
CA GLU A 194 12.92 17.50 11.34
C GLU A 194 13.38 18.53 10.30
N THR A 195 14.04 18.09 9.22
CA THR A 195 14.49 18.95 8.12
C THR A 195 13.38 19.19 7.08
N GLY A 196 12.22 18.55 7.24
CA GLY A 196 11.10 18.58 6.31
C GLY A 196 11.24 17.60 5.14
N ARG A 197 12.24 16.71 5.14
CA ARG A 197 12.47 15.70 4.11
C ARG A 197 11.56 14.50 4.34
N SER A 198 10.85 14.06 3.31
CA SER A 198 10.03 12.83 3.36
C SER A 198 10.88 11.57 3.48
N GLY A 199 10.57 10.72 4.46
CA GLY A 199 11.18 9.41 4.59
C GLY A 199 10.78 8.46 3.46
N HIS A 200 11.69 7.58 3.06
CA HIS A 200 11.45 6.55 2.02
C HIS A 200 11.53 5.12 2.57
N ARG A 201 11.26 4.96 3.88
CA ARG A 201 11.29 3.65 4.54
C ARG A 201 10.03 2.83 4.32
N PHE A 202 8.91 3.52 4.08
CA PHE A 202 7.58 2.91 3.87
C PHE A 202 7.22 1.90 4.97
N ALA A 203 7.38 2.31 6.24
CA ALA A 203 7.08 1.44 7.38
C ALA A 203 5.62 0.93 7.29
N ALA A 204 5.47 -0.38 7.47
CA ALA A 204 4.21 -1.09 7.27
C ALA A 204 4.19 -2.40 8.09
N SER A 205 3.97 -3.55 7.44
CA SER A 205 3.71 -4.85 8.09
C SER A 205 4.87 -5.53 8.80
N ARG A 206 6.07 -4.92 8.79
CA ARG A 206 7.26 -5.43 9.50
C ARG A 206 7.74 -4.49 10.60
N ASP A 207 6.92 -3.51 10.95
CA ASP A 207 7.16 -2.62 12.08
C ASP A 207 6.14 -2.95 13.19
N PRO A 208 6.53 -3.75 14.21
CA PRO A 208 5.62 -4.12 15.29
C PRO A 208 5.06 -2.92 16.05
N ALA A 209 5.86 -1.86 16.22
CA ALA A 209 5.43 -0.65 16.93
C ALA A 209 4.39 0.14 16.11
N LEU A 210 4.48 0.10 14.77
CA LEU A 210 3.44 0.63 13.89
C LEU A 210 2.17 -0.21 13.94
N LEU A 211 2.29 -1.52 13.85
CA LEU A 211 1.12 -2.39 13.88
C LEU A 211 0.37 -2.31 15.22
N ALA A 212 1.08 -2.29 16.33
CA ALA A 212 0.48 -2.23 17.67
C ALA A 212 -0.28 -0.91 17.90
N ARG A 213 0.28 0.24 17.47
CA ARG A 213 -0.41 1.54 17.62
C ARG A 213 -1.58 1.72 16.65
N SER A 214 -1.63 0.93 15.57
CA SER A 214 -2.68 1.01 14.55
C SER A 214 -3.99 0.33 14.93
N VAL A 215 -4.08 -0.30 16.11
CA VAL A 215 -5.29 -1.01 16.54
C VAL A 215 -5.53 -0.88 18.04
N THR A 216 -6.79 -0.82 18.45
CA THR A 216 -7.21 -0.96 19.85
C THR A 216 -8.24 -2.06 19.97
N VAL A 217 -8.27 -2.71 21.15
CA VAL A 217 -9.24 -3.74 21.48
C VAL A 217 -9.95 -3.33 22.77
N ASP A 218 -11.25 -3.13 22.66
CA ASP A 218 -12.14 -2.94 23.79
C ASP A 218 -12.94 -4.22 24.03
N VAL A 219 -13.23 -4.54 25.28
CA VAL A 219 -13.97 -5.74 25.66
C VAL A 219 -15.02 -5.41 26.70
N ALA A 220 -16.24 -5.89 26.47
CA ALA A 220 -17.37 -5.75 27.38
C ALA A 220 -18.06 -7.10 27.59
N ARG A 221 -18.75 -7.24 28.72
CA ARG A 221 -19.65 -8.37 28.98
C ARG A 221 -21.06 -7.99 28.52
N THR A 222 -21.71 -8.87 27.75
CA THR A 222 -23.12 -8.67 27.36
C THR A 222 -24.06 -9.03 28.53
N PRO A 223 -25.35 -8.64 28.49
CA PRO A 223 -26.34 -9.05 29.49
C PRO A 223 -26.46 -10.58 29.64
N GLU A 224 -26.25 -11.33 28.56
CA GLU A 224 -26.27 -12.79 28.51
C GLU A 224 -24.96 -13.42 29.03
N GLY A 225 -23.99 -12.60 29.44
CA GLY A 225 -22.70 -13.04 29.98
C GLY A 225 -21.63 -13.35 28.95
N PHE A 226 -21.88 -13.09 27.65
CA PHE A 226 -20.89 -13.28 26.59
C PHE A 226 -19.85 -12.16 26.56
N LEU A 227 -18.72 -12.40 25.88
CA LEU A 227 -17.71 -11.38 25.63
C LEU A 227 -17.95 -10.71 24.27
N ALA A 228 -18.15 -9.40 24.30
CA ALA A 228 -18.23 -8.56 23.12
C ALA A 228 -16.93 -7.75 22.98
N PHE A 229 -16.15 -8.07 21.95
CA PHE A 229 -14.95 -7.35 21.60
C PHE A 229 -15.27 -6.29 20.55
N THR A 230 -14.67 -5.12 20.67
CA THR A 230 -14.62 -4.14 19.58
C THR A 230 -13.17 -3.89 19.20
N VAL A 231 -12.80 -4.31 18.00
CA VAL A 231 -11.48 -4.09 17.41
C VAL A 231 -11.57 -2.85 16.53
N ARG A 232 -10.72 -1.85 16.77
CA ARG A 232 -10.74 -0.58 16.05
C ARG A 232 -9.40 -0.29 15.42
N ALA A 233 -9.38 0.00 14.12
CA ALA A 233 -8.25 0.62 13.47
C ALA A 233 -8.10 2.06 13.98
N ARG A 234 -6.87 2.46 14.32
CA ARG A 234 -6.54 3.76 14.91
C ARG A 234 -5.45 4.43 14.09
N ASP A 235 -5.69 5.69 13.71
CA ASP A 235 -4.75 6.48 12.91
C ASP A 235 -4.38 5.80 11.58
N VAL A 236 -5.32 5.01 11.04
CA VAL A 236 -5.21 4.30 9.76
C VAL A 236 -6.33 4.79 8.84
N GLY A 237 -5.97 5.11 7.59
CA GLY A 237 -6.89 5.57 6.55
C GLY A 237 -7.32 4.49 5.59
N HIS A 238 -7.51 3.25 6.03
CA HIS A 238 -7.92 2.10 5.21
C HIS A 238 -8.30 0.95 6.16
N ALA A 239 -8.77 -0.19 5.64
CA ALA A 239 -9.02 -1.34 6.50
C ALA A 239 -7.71 -1.83 7.15
N PHE A 240 -7.80 -2.51 8.29
CA PHE A 240 -6.61 -3.02 8.98
C PHE A 240 -6.70 -4.53 9.24
N PRO A 241 -5.81 -5.37 8.65
CA PRO A 241 -4.80 -5.03 7.64
C PRO A 241 -5.40 -4.72 6.27
N THR A 242 -4.89 -3.71 5.56
CA THR A 242 -5.17 -3.51 4.14
C THR A 242 -4.26 -4.38 3.25
N GLY A 243 -4.48 -4.33 1.95
CA GLY A 243 -3.68 -5.00 0.94
C GLY A 243 -4.29 -6.31 0.49
N ASP A 244 -3.43 -7.31 0.36
CA ASP A 244 -3.75 -8.61 -0.21
C ASP A 244 -4.23 -9.64 0.82
N LEU A 245 -4.49 -10.84 0.31
CA LEU A 245 -4.94 -12.03 1.03
C LEU A 245 -3.88 -12.69 1.93
N PHE A 246 -2.65 -12.16 2.03
CA PHE A 246 -1.57 -12.75 2.80
C PHE A 246 -1.47 -12.22 4.24
N ARG A 247 -2.53 -11.54 4.71
CA ARG A 247 -2.54 -10.84 6.01
C ARG A 247 -3.89 -10.98 6.68
N ARG A 248 -3.89 -11.21 7.99
CA ARG A 248 -5.11 -11.19 8.81
C ARG A 248 -4.84 -10.75 10.23
N LEU A 249 -5.90 -10.39 10.95
CA LEU A 249 -5.88 -10.41 12.41
C LEU A 249 -6.52 -11.70 12.91
N VAL A 250 -6.10 -12.17 14.07
CA VAL A 250 -6.77 -13.24 14.80
C VAL A 250 -7.00 -12.78 16.23
N LEU A 251 -8.26 -12.69 16.64
CA LEU A 251 -8.61 -12.53 18.04
C LEU A 251 -8.64 -13.92 18.67
N ARG A 252 -7.85 -14.13 19.70
CA ARG A 252 -7.83 -15.37 20.48
C ARG A 252 -8.33 -15.09 21.89
N VAL A 253 -9.27 -15.91 22.34
CA VAL A 253 -9.75 -15.91 23.73
C VAL A 253 -9.37 -17.23 24.36
N HIS A 254 -8.49 -17.18 25.35
CA HIS A 254 -8.04 -18.34 26.10
C HIS A 254 -8.88 -18.47 27.36
N GLY A 255 -9.55 -19.60 27.51
CA GLY A 255 -10.32 -19.94 28.70
C GLY A 255 -10.02 -21.37 29.17
N PRO A 256 -10.68 -21.83 30.24
CA PRO A 256 -10.44 -23.16 30.81
C PRO A 256 -10.78 -24.30 29.85
N ARG A 257 -11.61 -24.05 28.83
CA ARG A 257 -12.03 -25.05 27.82
C ARG A 257 -11.17 -25.03 26.55
N GLY A 258 -10.10 -24.22 26.53
CA GLY A 258 -9.21 -24.07 25.38
C GLY A 258 -9.22 -22.65 24.78
N VAL A 259 -8.78 -22.54 23.54
CA VAL A 259 -8.64 -21.27 22.81
C VAL A 259 -9.73 -21.16 21.76
N ILE A 260 -10.46 -20.04 21.76
CA ILE A 260 -11.39 -19.67 20.69
C ILE A 260 -10.68 -18.68 19.79
N GLU A 261 -10.51 -19.03 18.52
CA GLU A 261 -9.97 -18.13 17.51
C GLU A 261 -11.08 -17.50 16.66
N ARG A 262 -10.92 -16.22 16.35
CA ARG A 262 -11.79 -15.45 15.45
C ARG A 262 -10.92 -14.68 14.46
N PRO A 263 -10.75 -15.18 13.22
CA PRO A 263 -10.02 -14.46 12.19
C PRO A 263 -10.84 -13.25 11.72
N LEU A 264 -10.15 -12.11 11.55
CA LEU A 264 -10.65 -10.87 10.95
C LEU A 264 -9.85 -10.64 9.67
N GLU A 265 -10.42 -11.08 8.56
CA GLU A 265 -9.75 -11.15 7.26
C GLU A 265 -10.75 -10.94 6.13
N ARG A 266 -10.22 -10.77 4.92
CA ARG A 266 -10.97 -10.98 3.69
C ARG A 266 -10.89 -12.46 3.32
N THR A 267 -12.01 -13.06 3.01
CA THR A 267 -12.07 -14.44 2.51
C THR A 267 -12.36 -14.43 1.02
N PHE A 268 -11.69 -15.32 0.29
CA PHE A 268 -11.82 -15.41 -1.16
C PHE A 268 -12.31 -16.79 -1.57
N SER A 269 -12.90 -16.88 -2.75
CA SER A 269 -13.25 -18.13 -3.42
C SER A 269 -12.87 -18.04 -4.89
N ALA A 270 -13.01 -19.15 -5.62
CA ALA A 270 -12.70 -19.23 -7.03
C ALA A 270 -13.80 -20.00 -7.78
N ARG A 271 -14.10 -19.56 -9.00
CA ARG A 271 -14.99 -20.25 -9.94
C ARG A 271 -14.43 -20.22 -11.35
N LYS A 272 -14.90 -21.10 -12.23
CA LYS A 272 -14.64 -20.98 -13.67
C LYS A 272 -15.64 -19.99 -14.28
N ASN A 273 -15.17 -19.10 -15.14
CA ASN A 273 -16.05 -18.26 -15.96
C ASN A 273 -16.55 -19.02 -17.21
N GLU A 274 -17.35 -18.36 -18.05
CA GLU A 274 -17.94 -18.92 -19.28
C GLU A 274 -16.90 -19.46 -20.27
N HIS A 275 -15.66 -18.97 -20.20
CA HIS A 275 -14.53 -19.42 -21.02
C HIS A 275 -13.66 -20.48 -20.33
N GLY A 276 -14.12 -21.04 -19.20
CA GLY A 276 -13.40 -22.07 -18.44
C GLY A 276 -12.20 -21.56 -17.63
N ARG A 277 -11.94 -20.24 -17.61
CA ARG A 277 -10.84 -19.64 -16.86
C ARG A 277 -11.22 -19.49 -15.39
N VAL A 278 -10.30 -19.85 -14.49
CA VAL A 278 -10.48 -19.64 -13.05
C VAL A 278 -10.39 -18.15 -12.74
N VAL A 279 -11.44 -17.63 -12.10
CA VAL A 279 -11.52 -16.27 -11.57
C VAL A 279 -11.68 -16.34 -10.06
N ARG A 280 -10.97 -15.47 -9.35
CA ARG A 280 -11.04 -15.34 -7.89
C ARG A 280 -11.86 -14.12 -7.52
N PHE A 281 -12.60 -14.24 -6.42
CA PHE A 281 -13.47 -13.18 -5.92
C PHE A 281 -13.56 -13.23 -4.39
N GLU A 282 -13.78 -12.07 -3.80
CA GLU A 282 -14.06 -11.93 -2.37
C GLU A 282 -15.44 -12.51 -2.02
N THR A 283 -15.53 -13.16 -0.87
CA THR A 283 -16.77 -13.74 -0.33
C THR A 283 -17.19 -13.10 0.98
N SER A 284 -16.25 -12.57 1.75
CA SER A 284 -16.54 -11.77 2.94
C SER A 284 -15.34 -10.90 3.29
N ASP A 285 -15.60 -9.82 4.03
CA ASP A 285 -14.59 -9.01 4.71
C ASP A 285 -15.02 -8.80 6.15
N ARG A 286 -14.18 -9.20 7.10
CA ARG A 286 -14.42 -9.07 8.54
C ARG A 286 -13.39 -8.19 9.24
N ARG A 287 -12.56 -7.48 8.49
CA ARG A 287 -11.53 -6.61 9.07
C ARG A 287 -12.15 -5.34 9.66
N PRO A 288 -11.52 -4.71 10.66
CA PRO A 288 -11.91 -3.38 11.11
C PRO A 288 -11.71 -2.32 10.01
N ALA A 289 -12.78 -1.59 9.69
CA ALA A 289 -12.79 -0.46 8.75
C ALA A 289 -13.92 0.55 9.07
N PRO A 290 -13.77 1.44 10.08
CA PRO A 290 -12.66 1.54 11.03
C PRO A 290 -12.83 0.63 12.24
N GLU A 291 -14.03 0.11 12.51
CA GLU A 291 -14.29 -0.78 13.63
C GLU A 291 -14.91 -2.10 13.20
N GLN A 292 -14.66 -3.14 13.99
CA GLN A 292 -15.30 -4.44 13.87
C GLN A 292 -15.71 -4.95 15.26
N ARG A 293 -16.97 -5.36 15.37
CA ARG A 293 -17.50 -5.97 16.59
C ARG A 293 -17.49 -7.50 16.47
N VAL A 294 -16.95 -8.17 17.48
CA VAL A 294 -16.81 -9.63 17.52
C VAL A 294 -17.46 -10.14 18.80
N LEU A 295 -18.55 -10.89 18.64
CA LEU A 295 -19.17 -11.61 19.75
C LEU A 295 -18.49 -12.97 19.91
N VAL A 296 -17.99 -13.26 21.11
CA VAL A 296 -17.46 -14.56 21.48
C VAL A 296 -18.44 -15.19 22.47
N PRO A 297 -19.14 -16.28 22.08
CA PRO A 297 -20.15 -16.93 22.92
C PRO A 297 -19.49 -17.78 24.03
N THR A 298 -18.71 -17.12 24.87
CA THR A 298 -18.06 -17.69 26.05
C THR A 298 -18.27 -16.75 27.23
N VAL A 299 -18.49 -17.33 28.41
CA VAL A 299 -18.52 -16.60 29.68
C VAL A 299 -17.09 -16.49 30.19
N ALA A 300 -16.66 -15.29 30.57
CA ALA A 300 -15.35 -15.10 31.18
C ALA A 300 -15.30 -15.79 32.55
N ALA A 301 -14.43 -16.79 32.66
CA ALA A 301 -14.03 -17.40 33.92
C ALA A 301 -12.78 -16.70 34.49
N PRO A 302 -12.48 -16.81 35.79
CA PRO A 302 -11.24 -16.27 36.35
C PRO A 302 -10.01 -16.75 35.56
N GLY A 303 -9.15 -15.81 35.16
CA GLY A 303 -7.96 -16.10 34.36
C GLY A 303 -8.20 -16.20 32.86
N THR A 304 -9.41 -15.85 32.37
CA THR A 304 -9.64 -15.69 30.93
C THR A 304 -8.74 -14.57 30.40
N ARG A 305 -7.98 -14.86 29.35
CA ARG A 305 -7.13 -13.87 28.67
C ARG A 305 -7.51 -13.76 27.21
N TYR A 306 -7.27 -12.61 26.61
CA TYR A 306 -7.37 -12.42 25.18
C TYR A 306 -6.06 -11.89 24.61
N GLU A 307 -5.84 -12.17 23.34
CA GLU A 307 -4.80 -11.55 22.52
C GLU A 307 -5.37 -11.26 21.13
N LEU A 308 -4.91 -10.17 20.52
CA LEU A 308 -5.10 -9.88 19.11
C LEU A 308 -3.75 -9.97 18.42
N VAL A 309 -3.64 -10.84 17.44
CA VAL A 309 -2.39 -11.06 16.70
C VAL A 309 -2.53 -10.67 15.24
N TYR A 310 -1.48 -10.09 14.67
CA TYR A 310 -1.30 -9.88 13.24
C TYR A 310 -0.57 -11.08 12.67
N GLN A 311 -1.13 -11.73 11.65
CA GLN A 311 -0.49 -12.85 10.97
C GLN A 311 -0.12 -12.49 9.54
N ARG A 312 1.11 -12.83 9.16
CA ARG A 312 1.54 -12.92 7.76
C ARG A 312 1.40 -14.35 7.30
N LEU A 313 0.78 -14.53 6.13
CA LEU A 313 0.39 -15.82 5.61
C LEU A 313 1.16 -16.14 4.34
N THR A 314 1.44 -17.42 4.14
CA THR A 314 1.98 -17.98 2.89
C THR A 314 1.08 -19.14 2.43
N GLY A 315 1.24 -19.58 1.19
CA GLY A 315 0.58 -20.80 0.70
C GLY A 315 -0.91 -20.63 0.31
N VAL A 316 -1.40 -19.39 0.16
CA VAL A 316 -2.76 -19.14 -0.32
C VAL A 316 -2.83 -19.48 -1.82
N GLY A 317 -2.91 -20.77 -2.11
CA GLY A 317 -2.65 -21.37 -3.42
C GLY A 317 -3.73 -21.18 -4.47
N GLN A 318 -3.68 -22.00 -5.52
CA GLN A 318 -4.51 -21.80 -6.71
C GLN A 318 -5.98 -22.18 -6.55
N THR A 319 -6.27 -23.13 -5.66
CA THR A 319 -7.55 -23.83 -5.59
C THR A 319 -7.97 -23.99 -4.14
N PRO A 320 -9.25 -23.71 -3.81
CA PRO A 320 -9.80 -24.03 -2.50
C PRO A 320 -9.67 -25.53 -2.16
N PRO A 321 -9.45 -25.89 -0.88
CA PRO A 321 -9.18 -24.97 0.22
C PRO A 321 -7.75 -24.42 0.12
N PHE A 322 -7.60 -23.11 0.28
CA PHE A 322 -6.29 -22.49 0.34
C PHE A 322 -5.54 -23.03 1.56
N ALA A 323 -4.40 -23.69 1.35
CA ALA A 323 -3.56 -24.21 2.42
C ALA A 323 -2.76 -23.05 3.05
N VAL A 324 -3.37 -22.37 4.03
CA VAL A 324 -2.74 -21.23 4.69
C VAL A 324 -1.67 -21.70 5.67
N THR A 325 -0.45 -21.21 5.50
CA THR A 325 0.63 -21.36 6.49
C THR A 325 0.92 -20.01 7.13
N VAL A 326 0.93 -19.94 8.47
CA VAL A 326 1.36 -18.74 9.19
C VAL A 326 2.88 -18.66 9.07
N GLU A 327 3.37 -17.63 8.40
CA GLU A 327 4.81 -17.37 8.31
C GLU A 327 5.34 -16.73 9.59
N ASP A 328 4.60 -15.76 10.10
CA ASP A 328 5.03 -14.90 11.19
C ASP A 328 3.81 -14.30 11.88
N GLU A 329 3.99 -13.96 13.15
CA GLU A 329 2.94 -13.47 14.02
C GLU A 329 3.46 -12.38 14.97
N ILE A 330 2.67 -11.32 15.11
CA ILE A 330 2.97 -10.18 16.00
C ILE A 330 1.78 -9.97 16.93
N GLU A 331 2.00 -10.07 18.24
CA GLU A 331 1.00 -9.69 19.24
C GLU A 331 0.79 -8.16 19.20
N LEU A 332 -0.45 -7.73 18.97
CA LEU A 332 -0.82 -6.32 18.88
C LEU A 332 -1.44 -5.80 20.17
N ALA A 333 -2.22 -6.65 20.84
CA ALA A 333 -2.91 -6.31 22.08
C ALA A 333 -3.16 -7.58 22.90
N ARG A 334 -3.23 -7.43 24.22
CA ARG A 334 -3.60 -8.50 25.15
C ARG A 334 -4.27 -7.96 26.40
N GLY A 335 -5.04 -8.79 27.08
CA GLY A 335 -5.63 -8.46 28.38
C GLY A 335 -6.18 -9.66 29.14
N THR A 336 -6.51 -9.45 30.41
CA THR A 336 -7.14 -10.45 31.30
C THR A 336 -8.54 -9.96 31.68
N LEU A 337 -9.51 -10.87 31.76
CA LEU A 337 -10.95 -10.60 31.91
C LEU A 337 -11.55 -11.18 33.20
#